data_AF-A0A4Q7MUW3-F1
#
_entry.id   AF-A0A4Q7MUW3-F1
#
_cell.length_a   1.000
_cell.length_b   1.000
_cell.length_c   1.000
_cell.angle_alpha   90.00
_cell.angle_beta   90.00
_cell.angle_gamma   90.00
#
_symmetry.space_group_name_H-M   'P 1'
#
loop_
_entity.id
_entity.type
_entity.pdbx_description
1 polymer ?
#
loop_
_entity_poly.entity_id
_entity_poly.type
_entity_poly.pdbx_seq_one_letter_code
_entity_poly.pdbx_strand_id
1 'polypeptide(L)' 'MGFWRQLAEYLYIKKKDPNAPRTQWMKYMHGINRLSLIMFLIAIIIIIVKLVILKRH' A
#
# COMPACT_ATOMS: atom_id res chain seq x y z
N MET A 1 -10.74 -2.19 15.12
CA MET A 1 -9.45 -2.18 14.41
C MET A 1 -9.08 -3.62 14.14
N GLY A 2 -9.10 -4.08 12.90
CA GLY A 2 -8.76 -5.48 12.57
C GLY A 2 -7.95 -5.51 11.28
N PHE A 3 -6.92 -6.36 11.24
CA PHE A 3 -6.04 -6.54 10.08
C PHE A 3 -6.82 -6.75 8.78
N TRP A 4 -7.84 -7.60 8.82
CA TRP A 4 -8.75 -7.88 7.71
C TRP A 4 -9.52 -6.64 7.21
N ARG A 5 -9.83 -5.70 8.11
CA ARG A 5 -10.55 -4.47 7.75
C ARG A 5 -9.65 -3.47 7.03
N GLN A 6 -8.39 -3.37 7.46
CA GLN A 6 -7.37 -2.55 6.77
C GLN A 6 -7.10 -3.11 5.38
N LEU A 7 -7.00 -4.43 5.23
CA LEU A 7 -6.77 -5.09 3.94
C LEU A 7 -7.95 -4.87 2.97
N ALA A 8 -9.18 -4.99 3.47
CA ALA A 8 -10.38 -4.71 2.66
C ALA A 8 -10.54 -3.22 2.28
N GLU A 9 -10.12 -2.30 3.15
CA GLU A 9 -10.06 -0.87 2.86
C GLU A 9 -8.95 -0.55 1.84
N TYR A 10 -7.82 -1.28 1.90
CA TYR A 10 -6.71 -1.13 0.96
C TYR A 10 -7.07 -1.59 -0.45
N LEU A 11 -7.75 -2.74 -0.56
CA LEU A 11 -8.18 -3.32 -1.83
C LEU A 11 -9.45 -2.66 -2.40
N TYR A 12 -9.94 -1.57 -1.79
CA TYR A 12 -11.18 -0.88 -2.19
C TYR A 12 -12.43 -1.78 -2.22
N ILE A 13 -12.40 -2.96 -1.60
CA ILE A 13 -13.49 -3.93 -1.58
C ILE A 13 -14.66 -3.42 -0.72
N LYS A 14 -14.37 -2.56 0.26
CA LYS A 14 -15.38 -1.98 1.14
C LYS A 14 -15.79 -0.58 0.66
N LYS A 15 -17.11 -0.36 0.49
CA LYS A 15 -17.67 0.99 0.27
C LYS A 15 -17.19 1.93 1.39
N LYS A 16 -16.67 3.09 0.98
CA LYS A 16 -16.24 4.16 1.88
C LYS A 16 -17.39 4.52 2.82
N ASP A 17 -17.14 4.47 4.13
CA ASP A 17 -18.17 4.78 5.13
C ASP A 17 -18.73 6.19 4.88
N PRO A 18 -20.05 6.32 4.66
CA PRO A 18 -20.68 7.60 4.34
C PRO A 18 -20.57 8.61 5.49
N ASN A 19 -20.41 8.14 6.74
CA ASN A 19 -20.24 8.98 7.92
C ASN A 19 -18.78 9.30 8.24
N ALA A 20 -17.82 8.79 7.45
CA ALA A 20 -16.41 9.08 7.69
C ALA A 20 -16.12 10.58 7.47
N PRO A 21 -15.38 11.22 8.39
CA PRO A 21 -15.00 12.61 8.25
C PRO A 21 -14.19 12.78 6.96
N ARG A 22 -14.74 13.54 6.00
CA ARG A 22 -14.09 13.84 4.72
C ARG A 22 -13.07 14.97 4.91
N THR A 23 -12.09 14.75 5.78
CA THR A 23 -11.02 15.72 6.01
C THR A 23 -9.93 15.58 4.96
N GLN A 24 -9.22 16.68 4.70
CA GLN A 24 -8.05 16.68 3.82
C GLN A 24 -6.94 15.75 4.36
N TRP A 25 -6.83 15.66 5.69
CA TRP A 25 -5.92 14.75 6.40
C TRP A 25 -6.13 13.29 6.05
N MET A 26 -7.37 12.83 5.90
CA MET A 26 -7.67 11.45 5.48
C MET A 26 -7.19 11.16 4.06
N LYS A 27 -7.23 12.14 3.14
CA LYS A 27 -6.68 11.99 1.79
C LYS A 27 -5.17 11.86 1.82
N TYR A 28 -4.48 12.67 2.62
CA TYR A 28 -3.03 12.57 2.81
C TYR A 28 -2.63 11.24 3.42
N MET A 29 -3.38 10.75 4.41
CA MET A 29 -3.12 9.46 5.05
C MET A 29 -3.20 8.30 4.04
N HIS A 30 -4.19 8.31 3.14
CA HIS A 30 -4.27 7.33 2.05
C HIS A 30 -3.18 7.52 1.00
N GLY A 31 -2.78 8.76 0.72
CA GLY A 31 -1.69 9.09 -0.19
C GLY A 31 -0.34 8.54 0.29
N ILE A 32 -0.01 8.77 1.57
CA ILE A 32 1.21 8.23 2.20
C ILE A 32 1.19 6.70 2.16
N ASN A 33 0.05 6.09 2.46
CA ASN A 33 -0.10 4.64 2.40
C ASN A 33 0.16 4.08 0.99
N ARG A 34 -0.44 4.71 -0.04
CA ARG A 34 -0.19 4.37 -1.45
C ARG A 34 1.28 4.53 -1.84
N LEU A 35 1.93 5.60 -1.40
CA LEU A 35 3.35 5.85 -1.66
C LEU A 35 4.23 4.77 -1.01
N SER A 36 3.93 4.40 0.23
CA SER A 36 4.69 3.36 0.96
C SER A 36 4.62 2.01 0.26
N LEU A 37 3.46 1.62 -0.29
CA LEU A 37 3.32 0.39 -1.07
C LEU A 37 4.11 0.44 -2.38
N ILE A 38 4.11 1.58 -3.08
CA ILE A 38 4.90 1.75 -4.31
C ILE A 38 6.39 1.60 -4.00
N MET A 39 6.89 2.27 -2.95
CA MET A 39 8.29 2.15 -2.53
C MET A 39 8.65 0.70 -2.13
N PHE A 40 7.75 0.01 -1.42
CA PHE A 40 7.92 -1.38 -1.04
C PHE A 40 8.01 -2.31 -2.27
N LEU A 41 7.12 -2.15 -3.24
CA LEU A 41 7.13 -2.93 -4.47
C LEU A 41 8.41 -2.68 -5.29
N ILE A 42 8.86 -1.42 -5.39
CA ILE A 42 10.14 -1.07 -6.04
C ILE A 42 11.30 -1.79 -5.34
N ALA A 43 11.35 -1.77 -4.01
CA ALA A 43 12.39 -2.46 -3.26
C ALA A 43 12.38 -3.98 -3.52
N ILE A 44 11.20 -4.61 -3.55
CA ILE A 44 11.06 -6.03 -3.91
C ILE A 44 11.59 -6.30 -5.33
N ILE A 45 11.23 -5.46 -6.31
CA ILE A 45 11.71 -5.61 -7.69
C ILE A 45 13.24 -5.54 -7.73
N ILE A 46 13.85 -4.57 -7.05
CA ILE A 46 15.32 -4.41 -6.97
C ILE A 46 15.96 -5.66 -6.35
N ILE A 47 15.41 -6.18 -5.26
CA ILE A 47 15.92 -7.39 -4.59
C ILE A 47 15.82 -8.60 -5.52
N ILE A 48 14.68 -8.80 -6.19
CA ILE A 48 14.49 -9.91 -7.13
C ILE A 48 15.47 -9.81 -8.29
N VAL A 49 15.62 -8.64 -8.91
CA VAL A 49 16.59 -8.41 -9.99
C VAL A 49 18.00 -8.73 -9.49
N LYS A 50 18.40 -8.22 -8.32
CA LYS A 50 19.73 -8.48 -7.76
C LYS A 50 19.97 -9.96 -7.43
N LEU A 51 18.98 -10.66 -6.89
CA LEU A 51 19.13 -12.06 -6.50
C LEU A 51 19.05 -13.04 -7.67
N VAL A 52 18.17 -12.78 -8.65
CA VAL A 52 17.92 -13.70 -9.76
C VAL A 52 18.85 -13.43 -10.93
N ILE A 53 19.11 -12.16 -11.25
CA ILE A 53 19.90 -11.76 -12.43
C ILE A 53 21.36 -11.59 -12.06
N LEU A 54 21.66 -10.89 -10.95
CA LEU A 54 23.05 -10.49 -10.63
C LEU A 54 23.83 -11.53 -9.80
N LYS A 55 23.16 -12.36 -9.00
CA LYS A 55 23.82 -13.37 -8.15
C LYS A 55 24.13 -14.70 -8.85
N ARG A 56 23.73 -14.86 -10.12
CA ARG A 56 23.89 -16.11 -10.88
C ARG A 56 25.20 -16.20 -11.68
N HIS A 57 26.07 -15.21 -11.56
CA HIS A 57 27.47 -15.22 -12.02
C HIS A 57 28.41 -15.19 -10.81
#